data_AF-A0AAF6AQE0-F1
#
_entry.id   AF-A0AAF6AQE0-F1
#
_cell.length_a   1.000
_cell.length_b   1.000
_cell.length_c   1.000
_cell.angle_alpha   90.00
_cell.angle_beta   90.00
_cell.angle_gamma   90.00
#
_symmetry.space_group_name_H-M   'P 1'
#
loop_
_entity.id
_entity.type
_entity.pdbx_description
1 polymer ?
#
loop_
_entity_poly.entity_id
_entity_poly.type
_entity_poly.pdbx_seq_one_letter_code
_entity_poly.pdbx_strand_id
1 'polypeptide(L)' 'MPVRQLLEVGSPGPVRYIVGALIMMIGVVLPVGFMMFRTKRVPSSSGYSKQT' A
#
# COMPACT_ATOMS: atom_id res chain seq x y z
N MET A 1 -33.33 2.28 -18.92
CA MET A 1 -31.89 2.52 -18.71
C MET A 1 -31.46 1.85 -17.40
N PRO A 2 -30.87 0.64 -17.42
CA PRO A 2 -30.67 -0.21 -16.25
C PRO A 2 -29.35 0.09 -15.51
N VAL A 3 -28.80 1.29 -15.64
CA VAL A 3 -27.48 1.66 -15.07
C VAL A 3 -27.56 2.07 -13.59
N ARG A 4 -28.76 2.24 -13.03
CA ARG A 4 -28.94 2.65 -11.62
C ARG A 4 -28.85 1.51 -10.61
N GLN A 5 -29.12 0.26 -11.01
CA GLN A 5 -29.04 -0.90 -10.11
C GLN A 5 -27.61 -1.35 -9.80
N LEU A 6 -26.61 -0.92 -10.58
CA LEU A 6 -25.20 -1.20 -10.29
C LEU A 6 -24.62 -0.29 -9.17
N LEU A 7 -25.31 0.80 -8.85
CA LEU A 7 -24.95 1.74 -7.78
C LEU A 7 -25.67 1.45 -6.46
N GLU A 8 -26.66 0.55 -6.45
CA GLU A 8 -27.08 -0.14 -5.22
C GLU A 8 -26.04 -1.23 -4.96
N VAL A 9 -24.81 -0.80 -4.65
CA VAL A 9 -23.79 -1.68 -4.11
C VAL A 9 -24.34 -2.17 -2.77
N GLY A 10 -25.08 -3.28 -2.80
CA GLY A 10 -25.61 -3.93 -1.62
C GLY A 10 -24.49 -3.98 -0.57
N SER A 11 -24.84 -3.58 0.66
CA SER A 11 -23.93 -3.34 1.79
C SER A 11 -22.63 -4.12 1.58
N PRO A 12 -21.51 -3.46 1.23
CA PRO A 12 -20.29 -4.15 0.87
C PRO A 12 -19.99 -5.14 1.98
N GLY A 13 -20.19 -6.42 1.68
CA GLY A 13 -20.23 -7.43 2.73
C GLY A 13 -18.92 -7.44 3.51
N PRO A 14 -18.89 -7.99 4.73
CA PRO A 14 -17.69 -8.05 5.56
C PRO A 14 -16.44 -8.53 4.78
N VAL A 15 -16.63 -9.44 3.83
CA VAL A 15 -15.60 -9.94 2.91
C VAL A 15 -14.93 -8.83 2.10
N ARG A 16 -15.68 -7.88 1.54
CA ARG A 16 -15.11 -6.77 0.74
C ARG A 16 -14.23 -5.86 1.60
N TYR A 17 -14.62 -5.62 2.84
CA TYR A 17 -13.80 -4.87 3.80
C TYR A 17 -12.54 -5.63 4.19
N ILE A 18 -12.63 -6.95 4.43
CA ILE A 18 -11.46 -7.79 4.73
C ILE A 18 -10.49 -7.79 3.54
N VAL A 19 -10.99 -7.97 2.33
CA VAL A 19 -10.17 -7.93 1.11
C VAL A 19 -9.53 -6.56 0.92
N GLY A 20 -10.28 -5.46 1.08
CA GLY A 20 -9.74 -4.11 1.01
C GLY A 20 -8.66 -3.85 2.07
N ALA A 21 -8.90 -4.30 3.30
CA ALA A 21 -7.93 -4.20 4.40
C ALA A 21 -6.65 -4.99 4.10
N LEU A 22 -6.77 -6.22 3.58
CA LEU A 22 -5.62 -7.03 3.16
C LEU A 22 -4.83 -6.34 2.04
N ILE A 23 -5.51 -5.75 1.05
CA ILE A 23 -4.86 -5.02 -0.04
C ILE A 23 -4.10 -3.79 0.50
N MET A 24 -4.70 -3.01 1.39
CA MET A 24 -4.02 -1.87 2.03
C MET A 24 -2.81 -2.32 2.85
N MET A 25 -2.94 -3.42 3.60
CA MET A 25 -1.82 -3.98 4.37
C MET A 25 -0.69 -4.45 3.46
N ILE A 26 -0.97 -5.19 2.38
CA ILE A 26 0.05 -5.64 1.44
C ILE A 26 0.67 -4.45 0.69
N GLY A 27 -0.13 -3.47 0.26
CA GLY A 27 0.34 -2.31 -0.50
C GLY A 27 1.15 -1.31 0.32
N VAL A 28 0.92 -1.20 1.63
CA VAL A 28 1.60 -0.23 2.50
C VAL A 28 2.60 -0.89 3.45
N VAL A 29 2.21 -1.95 4.15
CA VAL A 29 3.06 -2.61 5.16
C VAL A 29 4.22 -3.36 4.52
N LEU A 30 3.99 -4.02 3.37
CA LEU A 30 5.07 -4.73 2.68
C LEU A 30 6.16 -3.77 2.20
N PRO A 31 5.85 -2.64 1.52
CA PRO A 31 6.83 -1.62 1.17
C PRO A 31 7.45 -0.92 2.38
N VAL A 32 6.67 -0.53 3.39
CA VAL A 32 7.20 0.14 4.59
C VAL A 32 8.13 -0.79 5.37
N GLY A 33 7.73 -2.04 5.59
CA GLY A 33 8.56 -3.07 6.21
C GLY A 33 9.81 -3.35 5.37
N PHE A 34 9.66 -3.43 4.04
CA PHE A 34 10.79 -3.60 3.13
C PHE A 34 11.76 -2.41 3.19
N MET A 35 11.27 -1.17 3.19
CA MET A 35 12.09 0.03 3.33
C MET A 35 12.78 0.02 4.69
N MET A 36 12.06 -0.21 5.79
CA MET A 36 12.67 -0.27 7.12
C MET A 36 13.74 -1.36 7.25
N PHE A 37 13.52 -2.53 6.66
CA PHE A 37 14.46 -3.66 6.71
C PHE A 37 15.64 -3.52 5.72
N ARG A 38 15.41 -2.94 4.54
CA ARG A 38 16.46 -2.66 3.53
C ARG A 38 17.30 -1.45 3.93
N THR A 39 16.69 -0.39 4.44
CA THR A 39 17.37 0.84 4.89
C THR A 39 18.32 0.56 6.06
N LYS A 40 18.01 -0.42 6.92
CA LYS A 40 18.91 -0.84 8.02
C LYS A 40 20.08 -1.73 7.57
N ARG A 41 20.02 -2.39 6.40
CA ARG A 41 21.09 -3.29 5.91
C ARG A 41 22.05 -2.61 4.92
N VAL A 42 21.69 -1.49 4.34
CA VAL A 42 22.61 -0.56 3.66
C VAL A 42 22.00 0.83 3.81
N PRO A 43 22.58 1.76 4.59
CA PRO A 43 22.32 3.15 4.33
C PRO A 43 22.86 3.38 2.92
N SER A 44 22.00 3.64 1.95
CA SER A 44 22.45 4.26 0.71
C SER A 44 23.06 5.58 1.16
N SER A 45 24.38 5.59 1.34
CA SER A 45 25.18 6.78 1.44
C SER A 45 24.89 7.54 0.16
N SER A 46 23.90 8.43 0.22
CA SER A 46 23.73 9.46 -0.77
C SER A 46 25.08 10.14 -0.87
N GLY A 47 25.70 10.00 -2.04
CA GLY A 47 26.97 10.64 -2.39
C GLY A 47 26.82 12.16 -2.37
N TYR A 48 26.78 12.73 -1.18
CA TYR A 48 26.96 14.15 -0.92
C TYR A 48 28.33 14.38 -0.29
N SER A 49 29.34 13.66 -0.79
CA SER A 49 30.74 14.08 -0.65
C SER A 49 30.91 15.29 -1.56
N LYS A 50 30.76 16.45 -0.92
CA LYS A 50 31.06 17.79 -1.40
C LYS A 50 32.10 17.79 -2.53
N GLN A 51 31.67 18.33 -3.66
CA GLN A 51 32.53 18.97 -4.64
C GLN A 51 33.43 19.99 -3.92
N THR A 52 34.74 19.77 -3.94
CA THR A 52 35.78 20.76 -3.67
C THR A 52 36.75 20.70 -4.83
#